data_AF-A0A367HU25-F1
#
_entry.id   AF-A0A367HU25-F1
#
_cell.length_a   1.000
_cell.length_b   1.000
_cell.length_c   1.000
_cell.angle_alpha   90.00
_cell.angle_beta   90.00
_cell.angle_gamma   90.00
#
_symmetry.space_group_name_H-M   'P 1'
#
loop_
_entity.id
_entity.type
_entity.pdbx_description
1 polymer ?
#
loop_
_entity_poly.entity_id
_entity_poly.type
_entity_poly.pdbx_seq_one_letter_code
_entity_poly.pdbx_strand_id
1 'polypeptide(L)'
;MIVLAKAPVPGRVKTRLTPPYTPEAAARIAEASLADTLDAVLATPARRRVLVLDGEPGAWLPPGIEVLAQCAGGLDERIAAAFAACTGPALLIGMDTPQVSPALLAPALGEPNRPDEAWFGPAEDGGFWALGLTEPDPALLLGVPMSVPETGRVQRQRLCDAGLRVRELARLRDVDTSRDAELVAAEAPHGRFARSLTASWSTAPEPPAPQSAASRTSVAEIPTAQPAAPRSSATGPAPSASSTAGPGAW
;
A
#
# COMPACT_ATOMS: atom_id res chain seq x y z
N MET A 1 13.94 -12.38 -11.15
CA MET A 1 13.36 -11.41 -10.20
C MET A 1 12.74 -10.28 -10.97
N ILE A 2 11.51 -9.93 -10.62
CA ILE A 2 10.76 -8.84 -11.19
C ILE A 2 10.41 -7.88 -10.05
N VAL A 3 10.63 -6.59 -10.25
CA VAL A 3 10.10 -5.52 -9.39
C VAL A 3 9.11 -4.73 -10.22
N LEU A 4 7.87 -4.64 -9.77
CA LEU A 4 6.85 -3.80 -10.40
C LEU A 4 6.75 -2.48 -9.64
N ALA A 5 7.00 -1.35 -10.30
CA ALA A 5 7.08 -0.05 -9.65
C ALA A 5 6.55 1.10 -10.49
N LYS A 6 6.18 2.20 -9.83
CA LYS A 6 5.97 3.52 -10.43
C LYS A 6 7.17 4.40 -10.13
N ALA A 7 7.58 5.23 -11.09
CA ALA A 7 8.66 6.18 -10.88
C ALA A 7 8.29 7.16 -9.75
N PRO A 8 9.20 7.45 -8.80
CA PRO A 8 8.93 8.28 -7.63
C PRO A 8 8.84 9.76 -8.01
N VAL A 9 7.69 10.18 -8.53
CA VAL A 9 7.43 11.57 -8.95
C VAL A 9 6.48 12.24 -7.95
N PRO A 10 6.80 13.46 -7.45
CA PRO A 10 5.92 14.22 -6.55
C PRO A 10 4.48 14.30 -7.07
N GLY A 11 3.52 14.01 -6.20
CA GLY A 11 2.09 14.04 -6.52
C GLY A 11 1.58 12.84 -7.35
N ARG A 12 2.45 11.94 -7.83
CA ARG A 12 2.06 10.73 -8.59
C ARG A 12 2.17 9.44 -7.78
N VAL A 13 3.02 9.42 -6.76
CA VAL A 13 3.23 8.27 -5.87
C VAL A 13 2.90 8.65 -4.43
N LYS A 14 2.50 7.66 -3.63
CA LYS A 14 2.30 7.80 -2.18
C LYS A 14 1.47 9.02 -1.80
N THR A 15 0.41 9.30 -2.56
CA THR A 15 -0.47 10.45 -2.30
C THR A 15 -1.16 10.35 -0.95
N ARG A 16 -1.37 9.13 -0.42
CA ARG A 16 -1.89 8.88 0.93
C ARG A 16 -0.90 9.17 2.07
N LEU A 17 0.36 9.44 1.76
CA LEU A 17 1.33 10.02 2.70
C LEU A 17 1.17 11.54 2.83
N THR A 18 0.34 12.17 2.00
CA THR A 18 0.10 13.62 1.98
C THR A 18 -1.34 13.92 2.38
N PRO A 19 -1.62 14.46 3.59
CA PRO A 19 -0.72 14.76 4.73
C PRO A 19 -0.27 13.50 5.51
N PRO A 20 0.74 13.57 6.40
CA PRO A 20 1.42 14.77 6.92
C PRO A 20 2.61 15.25 6.08
N TYR A 21 3.08 14.46 5.13
CA TYR A 21 4.24 14.84 4.31
C TYR A 21 3.83 15.72 3.13
N THR A 22 4.76 16.49 2.59
CA THR A 22 4.56 17.18 1.31
C THR A 22 4.66 16.18 0.15
N PRO A 23 4.13 16.48 -1.06
CA PRO A 23 4.30 15.62 -2.23
C PRO A 23 5.76 15.29 -2.56
N GLU A 24 6.69 16.23 -2.34
CA GLU A 24 8.12 16.04 -2.55
C GLU A 24 8.72 15.10 -1.50
N ALA A 25 8.30 15.24 -0.23
CA ALA A 25 8.72 14.34 0.83
C ALA A 25 8.18 12.92 0.60
N ALA A 26 6.91 12.78 0.22
CA ALA A 26 6.31 11.49 -0.13
C ALA A 26 7.03 10.81 -1.31
N ALA A 27 7.42 11.57 -2.34
CA ALA A 27 8.21 11.04 -3.45
C ALA A 27 9.61 10.61 -3.02
N ARG A 28 10.30 11.38 -2.16
CA ARG A 28 11.61 10.96 -1.61
C ARG A 28 11.51 9.68 -0.77
N ILE A 29 10.45 9.55 0.03
CA ILE A 29 10.18 8.33 0.82
C ILE A 29 9.93 7.15 -0.13
N ALA A 30 9.14 7.33 -1.19
CA ALA A 30 8.91 6.30 -2.20
C ALA A 30 10.18 5.91 -2.96
N GLU A 31 11.03 6.88 -3.31
CA GLU A 31 12.32 6.66 -3.95
C GLU A 31 13.24 5.83 -3.05
N ALA A 32 13.34 6.21 -1.77
CA ALA A 32 14.13 5.49 -0.78
C ALA A 32 13.62 4.06 -0.57
N SER A 33 12.29 3.87 -0.57
CA SER A 33 11.66 2.55 -0.49
C SER A 33 12.06 1.67 -1.67
N LEU A 34 11.87 2.18 -2.89
CA LEU A 34 12.22 1.46 -4.12
C LEU A 34 13.72 1.15 -4.16
N ALA A 35 14.58 2.08 -3.76
CA ALA A 35 16.03 1.85 -3.71
C ALA A 35 16.41 0.71 -2.75
N ASP A 36 15.83 0.67 -1.54
CA ASP A 36 16.07 -0.43 -0.59
C ASP A 36 15.58 -1.78 -1.15
N THR A 37 14.40 -1.81 -1.81
CA THR A 37 13.89 -3.01 -2.49
C THR A 37 14.83 -3.48 -3.60
N LEU A 38 15.35 -2.57 -4.44
CA LEU A 38 16.26 -2.91 -5.53
C LEU A 38 17.62 -3.42 -5.01
N ASP A 39 18.13 -2.83 -3.92
CA ASP A 39 19.35 -3.31 -3.25
C ASP A 39 19.15 -4.75 -2.72
N ALA A 40 17.99 -5.04 -2.10
CA ALA A 40 17.65 -6.39 -1.66
C ALA A 40 17.59 -7.38 -2.82
N VAL A 41 16.99 -7.01 -3.96
CA VAL A 41 16.93 -7.83 -5.18
C VAL A 41 18.32 -8.08 -5.78
N LEU A 42 19.19 -7.08 -5.79
CA LEU A 42 20.58 -7.21 -6.25
C LEU A 42 21.37 -8.20 -5.41
N ALA A 43 21.14 -8.25 -4.11
CA ALA A 43 21.79 -9.17 -3.18
C ALA A 43 21.26 -10.62 -3.22
N THR A 44 20.29 -10.94 -4.10
CA THR A 44 19.81 -12.32 -4.32
C THR A 44 20.60 -13.04 -5.43
N PRO A 45 20.62 -14.39 -5.48
CA PRO A 45 21.30 -15.15 -6.55
C PRO A 45 20.54 -15.17 -7.90
N ALA A 46 19.61 -14.25 -8.13
CA ALA A 46 18.83 -14.22 -9.37
C ALA A 46 19.72 -13.96 -10.60
N ARG A 47 19.52 -14.73 -11.68
CA ARG A 47 20.26 -14.55 -12.94
C ARG A 47 19.85 -13.28 -13.69
N ARG A 48 18.56 -12.98 -13.69
CA ARG A 48 17.95 -11.82 -14.34
C ARG A 48 17.12 -11.02 -13.34
N ARG A 49 17.29 -9.69 -13.36
CA ARG A 49 16.62 -8.73 -12.50
C ARG A 49 15.98 -7.68 -13.40
N VAL A 50 14.66 -7.58 -13.34
CA VAL A 50 13.87 -6.69 -14.19
C VAL A 50 13.08 -5.74 -13.31
N LEU A 51 13.18 -4.45 -13.59
CA LEU A 51 12.31 -3.41 -13.07
C LEU A 51 11.27 -3.09 -14.16
N VAL A 52 10.01 -3.43 -13.90
CA VAL A 52 8.88 -3.10 -14.77
C VAL A 52 8.27 -1.78 -14.27
N LEU A 53 8.57 -0.70 -14.98
CA LEU A 53 8.42 0.67 -14.51
C LEU A 53 7.29 1.43 -15.23
N ASP A 54 6.41 2.06 -14.46
CA ASP A 54 5.51 3.11 -14.95
C ASP A 54 6.17 4.47 -14.72
N GLY A 55 6.67 5.07 -15.80
CA GLY A 55 7.48 6.29 -15.81
C GLY A 55 8.92 6.04 -16.22
N GLU A 56 9.77 7.05 -16.04
CA GLU A 56 11.17 7.01 -16.45
C GLU A 56 12.08 6.61 -15.29
N PRO A 57 13.17 5.86 -15.55
CA PRO A 57 14.19 5.57 -14.54
C PRO A 57 14.90 6.87 -14.11
N GLY A 58 15.28 6.94 -12.84
CA GLY A 58 16.03 8.06 -12.27
C GLY A 58 17.40 7.65 -11.74
N ALA A 59 18.12 8.60 -11.14
CA ALA A 59 19.43 8.37 -10.54
C ALA A 59 19.41 7.38 -9.35
N TRP A 60 18.23 7.08 -8.82
CA TRP A 60 17.99 6.07 -7.79
C TRP A 60 18.12 4.62 -8.29
N LEU A 61 18.10 4.38 -9.61
CA LEU A 61 18.21 3.05 -10.19
C LEU A 61 19.68 2.57 -10.17
N PRO A 62 20.02 1.52 -9.41
CA PRO A 62 21.37 0.95 -9.46
C PRO A 62 21.63 0.23 -10.79
N PRO A 63 22.90 0.10 -11.20
CA PRO A 63 23.27 -0.71 -12.36
C PRO A 63 22.97 -2.20 -12.12
N GLY A 64 22.89 -2.98 -13.20
CA GLY A 64 22.64 -4.43 -13.13
C GLY A 64 21.17 -4.82 -13.05
N ILE A 65 20.26 -3.87 -13.28
CA ILE A 65 18.82 -4.09 -13.39
C ILE A 65 18.37 -3.67 -14.79
N GLU A 66 17.70 -4.59 -15.48
CA GLU A 66 17.05 -4.31 -16.76
C GLU A 66 15.75 -3.55 -16.51
N VAL A 67 15.47 -2.51 -17.30
CA VAL A 67 14.22 -1.74 -17.19
C VAL A 67 13.31 -2.07 -18.35
N LEU A 68 12.07 -2.45 -18.05
CA LEU A 68 10.99 -2.59 -19.02
C LEU A 68 9.89 -1.60 -18.68
N ALA A 69 9.26 -1.00 -19.68
CA ALA A 69 8.08 -0.16 -19.45
C ALA A 69 6.88 -1.02 -19.05
N GLN A 70 6.06 -0.53 -18.11
CA GLN A 70 4.74 -1.11 -17.86
C GLN A 70 3.85 -0.96 -19.09
N CYS A 71 3.09 -2.00 -19.42
CA CYS A 71 2.05 -1.89 -20.42
C CYS A 71 0.89 -1.03 -19.91
N ALA A 72 0.07 -0.53 -20.84
CA ALA A 72 -1.21 0.04 -20.50
C ALA A 72 -2.12 -1.04 -19.86
N GLY A 73 -3.19 -0.59 -19.19
CA GLY A 73 -4.19 -1.50 -18.61
C GLY A 73 -4.20 -1.57 -17.09
N GLY A 74 -4.95 -2.55 -16.58
CA GLY A 74 -5.12 -2.85 -15.17
C GLY A 74 -3.87 -3.39 -14.49
N LEU A 75 -3.87 -3.46 -13.16
CA LEU A 75 -2.71 -3.98 -12.42
C LEU A 75 -2.49 -5.48 -12.69
N ASP A 76 -3.57 -6.24 -12.88
CA ASP A 76 -3.53 -7.65 -13.28
C ASP A 76 -2.88 -7.84 -14.65
N GLU A 77 -3.24 -7.02 -15.63
CA GLU A 77 -2.64 -7.04 -16.97
C GLU A 77 -1.15 -6.68 -16.94
N ARG A 78 -0.76 -5.70 -16.11
CA ARG A 78 0.66 -5.31 -15.93
C ARG A 78 1.48 -6.41 -15.27
N ILE A 79 0.95 -7.07 -14.23
CA ILE A 79 1.60 -8.21 -13.58
C ILE A 79 1.71 -9.37 -14.57
N ALA A 80 0.65 -9.67 -15.31
CA ALA A 80 0.63 -10.72 -16.32
C ALA A 80 1.68 -10.48 -17.42
N ALA A 81 1.78 -9.26 -17.94
CA ALA A 81 2.78 -8.87 -18.92
C ALA A 81 4.21 -8.96 -18.36
N ALA A 82 4.42 -8.60 -17.09
CA ALA A 82 5.72 -8.72 -16.43
C ALA A 82 6.19 -10.18 -16.34
N PHE A 83 5.29 -11.11 -16.02
CA PHE A 83 5.57 -12.55 -16.05
C PHE A 83 5.83 -13.06 -17.47
N ALA A 84 5.04 -12.63 -18.46
CA ALA A 84 5.21 -13.02 -19.87
C ALA A 84 6.59 -12.60 -20.44
N ALA A 85 7.18 -11.53 -19.91
CA ALA A 85 8.50 -11.07 -20.31
C ALA A 85 9.66 -11.94 -19.78
N CYS A 86 9.39 -12.96 -18.95
CA CYS A 86 10.39 -13.83 -18.34
C CYS A 86 10.37 -15.25 -18.93
N THR A 87 11.55 -15.77 -19.25
CA THR A 87 11.74 -17.18 -19.64
C THR A 87 12.25 -17.97 -18.45
N GLY A 88 11.38 -18.76 -17.82
CA GLY A 88 11.69 -19.59 -16.65
C GLY A 88 11.17 -19.03 -15.32
N PRO A 89 11.57 -19.63 -14.17
CA PRO A 89 11.04 -19.28 -12.86
C PRO A 89 11.19 -17.79 -12.55
N ALA A 90 10.11 -17.17 -12.11
CA ALA A 90 10.06 -15.74 -11.81
C ALA A 90 9.41 -15.50 -10.45
N LEU A 91 10.00 -14.60 -9.68
CA LEU A 91 9.43 -14.02 -8.47
C LEU A 91 9.25 -12.52 -8.71
N LEU A 92 8.00 -12.07 -8.60
CA LEU A 92 7.58 -10.68 -8.69
C LEU A 92 7.34 -10.14 -7.29
N ILE A 93 7.86 -8.94 -7.03
CA ILE A 93 7.56 -8.16 -5.84
C ILE A 93 7.13 -6.73 -6.20
N GLY A 94 6.35 -6.10 -5.33
CA GLY A 94 6.00 -4.67 -5.43
C GLY A 94 7.11 -3.74 -4.92
N MET A 95 6.92 -2.43 -5.11
CA MET A 95 7.85 -1.39 -4.65
C MET A 95 7.60 -0.90 -3.20
N ASP A 96 6.54 -1.40 -2.56
CA ASP A 96 5.94 -0.80 -1.36
C ASP A 96 6.34 -1.48 -0.05
N THR A 97 7.30 -2.40 -0.11
CA THR A 97 7.80 -3.20 1.02
C THR A 97 9.31 -2.99 1.22
N PRO A 98 9.74 -1.82 1.74
CA PRO A 98 11.16 -1.52 1.92
C PRO A 98 11.87 -2.40 2.96
N GLN A 99 11.11 -3.12 3.80
CA GLN A 99 11.63 -4.11 4.73
C GLN A 99 11.98 -5.46 4.07
N VAL A 100 11.73 -5.63 2.77
CA VAL A 100 12.15 -6.83 2.03
C VAL A 100 13.67 -6.99 2.14
N SER A 101 14.10 -8.23 2.37
CA SER A 101 15.51 -8.59 2.48
C SER A 101 15.82 -9.84 1.66
N PRO A 102 17.09 -10.10 1.30
CA PRO A 102 17.48 -11.33 0.63
C PRO A 102 17.05 -12.59 1.38
N ALA A 103 17.05 -12.55 2.72
CA ALA A 103 16.61 -13.68 3.55
C ALA A 103 15.12 -13.97 3.42
N LEU A 104 14.28 -12.94 3.27
CA LEU A 104 12.83 -13.09 3.03
C LEU A 104 12.55 -13.66 1.62
N LEU A 105 13.39 -13.31 0.65
CA LEU A 105 13.25 -13.77 -0.75
C LEU A 105 13.85 -15.16 -0.98
N ALA A 106 14.81 -15.58 -0.16
CA ALA A 106 15.57 -16.81 -0.33
C ALA A 106 14.71 -18.08 -0.51
N PRO A 107 13.60 -18.30 0.24
CA PRO A 107 12.78 -19.49 0.06
C PRO A 107 12.25 -19.65 -1.37
N ALA A 108 11.82 -18.54 -1.99
CA ALA A 108 11.29 -18.52 -3.35
C ALA A 108 12.37 -18.50 -4.44
N LEU A 109 13.65 -18.46 -4.06
CA LEU A 109 14.80 -18.44 -4.96
C LEU A 109 15.71 -19.68 -4.83
N GLY A 110 15.35 -20.62 -3.95
CA GLY A 110 16.10 -21.86 -3.72
C GLY A 110 15.83 -22.96 -4.76
N GLU A 111 16.54 -24.08 -4.60
CA GLU A 111 16.35 -25.33 -5.38
C GLU A 111 15.66 -26.40 -4.50
N PRO A 112 14.80 -27.29 -5.06
CA PRO A 112 14.33 -27.34 -6.45
C PRO A 112 12.91 -26.75 -6.60
N ASN A 113 12.77 -25.78 -7.50
CA ASN A 113 11.48 -25.23 -7.95
C ASN A 113 10.76 -26.27 -8.81
N ARG A 114 9.82 -27.02 -8.22
CA ARG A 114 9.02 -27.98 -9.00
C ARG A 114 8.05 -27.22 -9.92
N PRO A 115 7.75 -27.72 -11.13
CA PRO A 115 6.85 -27.05 -12.08
C PRO A 115 5.50 -26.64 -11.48
N ASP A 116 5.00 -27.45 -10.56
CA ASP A 116 3.72 -27.30 -9.87
C ASP A 116 3.83 -26.59 -8.52
N GLU A 117 4.89 -25.82 -8.28
CA GLU A 117 5.03 -24.96 -7.10
C GLU A 117 4.87 -23.48 -7.44
N ALA A 118 4.18 -22.76 -6.54
CA ALA A 118 4.06 -21.32 -6.57
C ALA A 118 4.38 -20.76 -5.19
N TRP A 119 4.90 -19.53 -5.14
CA TRP A 119 5.19 -18.82 -3.89
C TRP A 119 4.26 -17.62 -3.76
N PHE A 120 3.72 -17.40 -2.56
CA PHE A 120 2.79 -16.33 -2.29
C PHE A 120 3.22 -15.58 -1.03
N GLY A 121 3.44 -14.27 -1.16
CA GLY A 121 3.72 -13.38 -0.04
C GLY A 121 2.50 -12.53 0.27
N PRO A 122 1.68 -12.87 1.29
CA PRO A 122 0.47 -12.10 1.59
C PRO A 122 0.83 -10.71 2.15
N ALA A 123 0.10 -9.69 1.75
CA ALA A 123 0.18 -8.36 2.34
C ALA A 123 -0.83 -8.21 3.50
N GLU A 124 -0.55 -7.35 4.47
CA GLU A 124 -1.46 -7.10 5.62
C GLU A 124 -2.80 -6.47 5.22
N ASP A 125 -2.85 -5.75 4.11
CA ASP A 125 -4.05 -5.06 3.59
C ASP A 125 -5.03 -5.98 2.84
N GLY A 126 -4.68 -7.26 2.70
CA GLY A 126 -5.46 -8.26 1.97
C GLY A 126 -4.96 -8.54 0.54
N GLY A 127 -3.99 -7.79 0.05
CA GLY A 127 -3.27 -8.05 -1.21
C GLY A 127 -2.15 -9.08 -1.08
N PHE A 128 -1.15 -8.94 -1.96
CA PHE A 128 0.10 -9.71 -1.91
C PHE A 128 1.28 -8.82 -2.29
N TRP A 129 2.38 -8.95 -1.55
CA TRP A 129 3.62 -8.23 -1.82
C TRP A 129 4.56 -9.03 -2.73
N ALA A 130 4.37 -10.36 -2.80
CA ALA A 130 5.15 -11.27 -3.65
C ALA A 130 4.32 -12.36 -4.30
N LEU A 131 4.69 -12.71 -5.53
CA LEU A 131 4.17 -13.85 -6.26
C LEU A 131 5.30 -14.51 -7.05
N GLY A 132 5.53 -15.81 -6.82
CA GLY A 132 6.52 -16.61 -7.52
C GLY A 132 5.87 -17.74 -8.30
N LEU A 133 6.30 -17.94 -9.54
CA LEU A 133 5.84 -19.00 -10.44
C LEU A 133 7.07 -19.70 -11.04
N THR A 134 7.13 -21.03 -10.92
CA THR A 134 8.17 -21.83 -11.59
C THR A 134 7.99 -21.78 -13.11
N GLU A 135 6.74 -21.89 -13.56
CA GLU A 135 6.35 -21.74 -14.96
C GLU A 135 5.38 -20.55 -15.05
N PRO A 136 5.86 -19.36 -15.45
CA PRO A 136 5.00 -18.19 -15.56
C PRO A 136 3.88 -18.39 -16.59
N ASP A 137 2.63 -18.37 -16.12
CA ASP A 137 1.43 -18.35 -16.96
C ASP A 137 0.63 -17.07 -16.69
N PRO A 138 0.59 -16.13 -17.65
CA PRO A 138 -0.19 -14.89 -17.55
C PRO A 138 -1.68 -15.11 -17.24
N ALA A 139 -2.27 -16.24 -17.64
CA ALA A 139 -3.69 -16.52 -17.40
C ALA A 139 -4.01 -16.68 -15.90
N LEU A 140 -3.01 -17.00 -15.07
CA LEU A 140 -3.17 -17.08 -13.61
C LEU A 140 -3.34 -15.71 -12.95
N LEU A 141 -3.19 -14.61 -13.68
CA LEU A 141 -3.24 -13.24 -13.18
C LEU A 141 -4.45 -12.47 -13.72
N LEU A 142 -4.75 -12.64 -15.01
CA LEU A 142 -5.74 -11.84 -15.73
C LEU A 142 -7.14 -11.99 -15.15
N GLY A 143 -7.77 -10.87 -14.76
CA GLY A 143 -9.10 -10.84 -14.16
C GLY A 143 -9.12 -11.20 -12.67
N VAL A 144 -7.99 -11.22 -11.96
CA VAL A 144 -8.01 -11.13 -10.50
C VAL A 144 -8.41 -9.71 -10.10
N PRO A 145 -9.40 -9.51 -9.20
CA PRO A 145 -9.72 -8.19 -8.68
C PRO A 145 -8.50 -7.57 -7.99
N MET A 146 -8.07 -6.40 -8.42
CA MET A 146 -6.90 -5.71 -7.88
C MET A 146 -7.30 -4.53 -6.99
N SER A 147 -6.47 -4.22 -5.99
CA SER A 147 -6.68 -3.10 -5.05
C SER A 147 -7.96 -3.22 -4.19
N VAL A 148 -8.35 -4.44 -3.85
CA VAL A 148 -9.48 -4.73 -2.95
C VAL A 148 -9.05 -5.70 -1.84
N PRO A 149 -9.71 -5.70 -0.65
CA PRO A 149 -9.28 -6.52 0.50
C PRO A 149 -9.21 -8.03 0.21
N GLU A 150 -9.97 -8.52 -0.76
CA GLU A 150 -9.98 -9.94 -1.12
C GLU A 150 -8.96 -10.31 -2.20
N THR A 151 -8.20 -9.35 -2.77
CA THR A 151 -7.26 -9.56 -3.90
C THR A 151 -6.34 -10.75 -3.65
N GLY A 152 -5.65 -10.78 -2.51
CA GLY A 152 -4.69 -11.82 -2.18
C GLY A 152 -5.36 -13.19 -1.99
N ARG A 153 -6.53 -13.23 -1.34
CA ARG A 153 -7.31 -14.47 -1.19
C ARG A 153 -7.74 -15.03 -2.54
N VAL A 154 -8.23 -14.18 -3.45
CA VAL A 154 -8.67 -14.58 -4.79
C VAL A 154 -7.48 -15.05 -5.64
N GLN A 155 -6.37 -14.31 -5.64
CA GLN A 155 -5.15 -14.71 -6.37
C GLN A 155 -4.65 -16.06 -5.88
N ARG A 156 -4.54 -16.25 -4.57
CA ARG A 156 -4.08 -17.50 -3.96
C ARG A 156 -4.99 -18.68 -4.34
N GLN A 157 -6.32 -18.49 -4.26
CA GLN A 157 -7.27 -19.52 -4.65
C GLN A 157 -7.12 -19.90 -6.11
N ARG A 158 -6.91 -18.92 -7.01
CA ARG A 158 -6.69 -19.18 -8.44
C ARG A 158 -5.46 -20.05 -8.70
N LEU A 159 -4.37 -19.86 -7.94
CA LEU A 159 -3.19 -20.73 -8.05
C LEU A 159 -3.51 -22.16 -7.61
N CYS A 160 -4.25 -22.32 -6.51
CA CYS A 160 -4.71 -23.62 -6.03
C CYS A 160 -5.64 -24.32 -7.05
N ASP A 161 -6.59 -23.60 -7.63
CA ASP A 161 -7.53 -24.13 -8.62
C ASP A 161 -6.83 -24.56 -9.92
N ALA A 162 -5.69 -23.94 -10.24
CA ALA A 162 -4.80 -24.35 -11.33
C ALA A 162 -3.93 -25.58 -11.00
N GLY A 163 -4.09 -26.16 -9.81
CA GLY A 163 -3.34 -27.35 -9.38
C GLY A 163 -1.96 -27.07 -8.80
N LEU A 164 -1.62 -25.80 -8.53
CA LEU A 164 -0.32 -25.43 -7.96
C LEU A 164 -0.28 -25.66 -6.45
N ARG A 165 0.85 -26.17 -5.96
CA ARG A 165 1.19 -26.20 -4.54
C ARG A 165 1.71 -24.82 -4.13
N VAL A 166 0.83 -24.04 -3.53
CA VAL A 166 1.17 -22.70 -3.02
C VAL A 166 1.95 -22.80 -1.72
N ARG A 167 3.18 -22.28 -1.72
CA ARG A 167 4.04 -22.05 -0.56
C ARG A 167 3.90 -20.60 -0.10
N GLU A 168 3.95 -20.38 1.20
CA GLU A 168 3.83 -19.04 1.78
C GLU A 168 5.20 -18.46 2.07
N LEU A 169 5.39 -17.19 1.71
CA LEU A 169 6.41 -16.33 2.28
C LEU A 169 5.86 -15.65 3.55
N ALA A 170 6.73 -14.97 4.29
CA ALA A 170 6.28 -14.17 5.43
C ALA A 170 5.27 -13.10 4.97
N ARG A 171 4.28 -12.81 5.82
CA ARG A 171 3.39 -11.67 5.61
C ARG A 171 4.15 -10.38 5.84
N LEU A 172 4.02 -9.41 4.93
CA LEU A 172 4.61 -8.08 5.06
C LEU A 172 3.52 -6.99 5.00
N ARG A 173 3.90 -5.80 5.46
CA ARG A 173 3.08 -4.59 5.40
C ARG A 173 3.53 -3.70 4.25
N ASP A 174 2.59 -3.35 3.39
CA ASP A 174 2.80 -2.35 2.35
C ASP A 174 2.71 -0.93 2.97
N VAL A 175 3.63 -0.05 2.58
CA VAL A 175 3.66 1.32 3.07
C VAL A 175 2.69 2.20 2.28
N ASP A 176 1.40 2.25 2.63
CA ASP A 176 0.43 3.13 1.95
C ASP A 176 0.15 4.42 2.75
N THR A 177 0.12 4.33 4.08
CA THR A 177 -0.18 5.46 4.97
C THR A 177 1.02 5.88 5.82
N SER A 178 0.95 7.06 6.44
CA SER A 178 2.00 7.53 7.36
C SER A 178 2.21 6.57 8.54
N ARG A 179 1.14 5.95 9.02
CA ARG A 179 1.20 4.94 10.09
C ARG A 179 1.93 3.69 9.62
N ASP A 180 1.70 3.25 8.39
CA ASP A 180 2.45 2.11 7.84
C ASP A 180 3.93 2.45 7.70
N ALA A 181 4.24 3.67 7.27
CA ALA A 181 5.61 4.12 7.15
C ALA A 181 6.35 4.11 8.50
N GLU A 182 5.72 4.59 9.57
CA GLU A 182 6.28 4.57 10.92
C GLU A 182 6.54 3.14 11.41
N LEU A 183 5.58 2.23 11.21
CA LEU A 183 5.69 0.84 11.65
C LEU A 183 6.77 0.08 10.87
N VAL A 184 6.82 0.25 9.55
CA VAL A 184 7.83 -0.38 8.70
C VAL A 184 9.22 0.19 8.96
N ALA A 185 9.35 1.50 9.21
CA ALA A 185 10.64 2.10 9.58
C ALA A 185 11.15 1.59 10.93
N ALA A 186 10.27 1.27 11.88
CA ALA A 186 10.64 0.64 13.14
C ALA A 186 11.10 -0.82 12.97
N GLU A 187 10.52 -1.56 12.02
CA GLU A 187 10.91 -2.93 11.68
C GLU A 187 12.26 -2.99 10.94
N ALA A 188 12.49 -2.05 10.01
CA ALA A 188 13.70 -1.96 9.19
C ALA A 188 14.42 -0.60 9.35
N PRO A 189 15.04 -0.33 10.52
CA PRO A 189 15.52 1.00 10.88
C PRO A 189 16.80 1.45 10.14
N HIS A 190 17.45 0.54 9.43
CA HIS A 190 18.76 0.79 8.81
C HIS A 190 18.70 1.10 7.31
N GLY A 191 17.52 1.03 6.69
CA GLY A 191 17.32 1.32 5.27
C GLY A 191 17.38 2.81 4.93
N ARG A 192 17.50 3.13 3.64
CA ARG A 192 17.32 4.51 3.12
C ARG A 192 15.91 5.00 3.44
N PHE A 193 14.92 4.12 3.39
CA PHE A 193 13.52 4.41 3.70
C PHE A 193 13.36 5.02 5.10
N ALA A 194 13.83 4.32 6.14
CA ALA A 194 13.73 4.79 7.52
C ALA A 194 14.42 6.15 7.72
N ARG A 195 15.63 6.33 7.15
CA ARG A 195 16.34 7.62 7.19
C ARG A 195 15.57 8.75 6.49
N SER A 196 15.00 8.47 5.32
CA SER A 196 14.21 9.43 4.55
C SER A 196 12.94 9.84 5.29
N LEU A 197 12.31 8.90 5.99
CA LEU A 197 11.13 9.16 6.82
C LEU A 197 11.48 10.10 7.97
N THR A 198 12.54 9.81 8.73
CA THR A 198 12.99 10.67 9.83
C THR A 198 13.34 12.09 9.36
N ALA A 199 14.08 12.22 8.25
CA ALA A 199 14.43 13.53 7.70
C ALA A 199 13.21 14.33 7.22
N SER A 200 12.17 13.65 6.73
CA SER A 200 10.94 14.28 6.26
C SER A 200 10.11 14.87 7.40
N TRP A 201 10.15 14.26 8.59
CA TRP A 201 9.53 14.82 9.80
C TRP A 201 10.23 16.09 10.28
N SER A 202 11.56 16.14 10.22
CA SER A 202 12.33 17.33 10.60
C SER A 202 12.08 18.54 9.70
N THR A 203 11.43 18.35 8.55
CA THR A 203 11.13 19.41 7.57
C THR A 203 9.63 19.79 7.54
N ALA A 204 8.78 19.15 8.36
CA ALA A 204 7.37 19.50 8.44
C ALA A 204 7.22 20.89 9.09
N PRO A 205 6.35 21.78 8.58
CA PRO A 205 6.11 23.07 9.20
C PRO A 205 5.64 22.86 10.64
N GLU A 206 6.29 23.55 11.57
CA GLU A 206 5.91 23.57 12.99
C GLU A 206 4.41 23.94 13.09
N PRO A 207 3.58 23.21 13.85
CA PRO A 207 2.21 23.61 14.07
C PRO A 207 2.20 25.04 14.66
N PRO A 208 1.29 25.92 14.24
CA PRO A 208 1.26 27.29 14.73
C PRO A 208 1.19 27.26 16.26
N ALA A 209 2.11 27.98 16.90
CA ALA A 209 2.18 28.07 18.35
C ALA A 209 0.78 28.39 18.92
N PRO A 210 0.35 27.70 20.00
CA PRO A 210 -0.94 27.97 20.59
C PRO A 210 -1.01 29.45 20.96
N GLN A 211 -1.93 30.17 20.31
CA GLN A 211 -2.17 31.57 20.63
C GLN A 211 -2.60 31.62 22.10
N SER A 212 -1.75 32.23 22.93
CA SER A 212 -2.05 32.48 24.33
C SER A 212 -3.37 33.24 24.40
N ALA A 213 -4.42 32.56 24.89
CA ALA A 213 -5.66 33.22 25.23
C ALA A 213 -5.36 34.20 26.37
N ALA A 214 -5.14 35.46 26.01
CA ALA A 214 -5.05 36.54 26.96
C ALA A 214 -6.42 36.65 27.65
N SER A 215 -6.48 36.12 28.87
CA SER A 215 -7.55 36.33 29.83
C SER A 215 -7.85 37.83 29.93
N ARG A 216 -9.02 38.24 29.43
CA ARG A 216 -9.67 39.48 29.87
C ARG A 216 -10.92 39.12 30.63
N THR A 217 -10.75 38.98 31.95
CA THR A 217 -11.83 39.12 32.92
C THR A 217 -12.39 40.54 32.78
N SER A 218 -13.61 40.66 32.28
CA SER A 218 -14.42 41.86 32.46
C SER A 218 -15.73 41.42 33.11
N VAL A 219 -15.82 41.67 34.40
CA VAL A 219 -17.07 41.63 35.17
C VAL A 219 -17.96 42.74 34.62
N ALA A 220 -19.16 42.39 34.16
CA ALA A 220 -20.21 43.36 33.85
C ALA A 220 -21.47 42.96 34.62
N GLU A 221 -21.97 43.94 35.35
CA GLU A 221 -23.04 43.87 36.36
C GLU A 221 -24.41 43.47 35.78
N ILE A 222 -25.18 42.81 36.66
CA ILE A 222 -26.58 42.46 36.48
C ILE A 222 -27.46 43.69 36.81
N PRO A 223 -28.48 44.01 36.01
CA PRO A 223 -29.67 44.69 36.52
C PRO A 223 -30.92 43.79 36.48
N THR A 224 -31.62 43.81 37.62
CA THR A 224 -32.88 43.13 37.93
C THR A 224 -34.09 43.93 37.44
N ALA A 225 -35.09 43.25 36.85
CA ALA A 225 -36.56 43.34 37.12
C ALA A 225 -37.37 42.81 35.90
N GLN A 226 -38.07 41.67 35.98
CA GLN A 226 -39.44 41.39 36.52
C GLN A 226 -40.59 41.59 35.48
N PRO A 227 -41.78 40.98 35.65
CA PRO A 227 -42.19 39.77 34.94
C PRO A 227 -43.44 39.94 34.03
N ALA A 228 -43.70 38.98 33.14
CA ALA A 228 -45.01 38.81 32.52
C ALA A 228 -45.35 37.32 32.33
N ALA A 229 -46.53 36.92 32.80
CA ALA A 229 -47.15 35.60 32.68
C ALA A 229 -48.41 35.71 31.77
N PRO A 230 -49.26 34.68 31.62
CA PRO A 230 -49.01 33.39 30.96
C PRO A 230 -50.10 33.06 29.92
N ARG A 231 -49.83 32.24 28.89
CA ARG A 231 -50.81 31.42 28.12
C ARG A 231 -50.04 30.37 27.32
N SER A 232 -50.51 29.16 26.98
CA SER A 232 -51.51 28.21 27.47
C SER A 232 -51.18 26.89 26.75
N SER A 233 -51.45 25.78 27.41
CA SER A 233 -51.21 24.38 27.03
C SER A 233 -52.03 23.86 25.84
N ALA A 234 -51.44 22.98 25.02
CA ALA A 234 -52.08 21.81 24.41
C ALA A 234 -50.97 20.86 23.85
N THR A 235 -50.66 19.74 24.48
CA THR A 235 -51.27 18.39 24.30
C THR A 235 -50.89 17.73 22.97
N GLY A 236 -49.94 16.77 23.02
CA GLY A 236 -49.78 15.73 21.99
C GLY A 236 -50.89 14.66 22.12
N PRO A 237 -51.08 13.79 21.12
CA PRO A 237 -50.33 12.53 21.18
C PRO A 237 -49.85 11.97 19.83
N ALA A 238 -49.12 10.86 19.99
CA ALA A 238 -48.33 10.00 19.10
C ALA A 238 -48.97 9.53 17.75
N PRO A 239 -48.13 9.05 16.82
CA PRO A 239 -48.54 8.56 15.50
C PRO A 239 -49.09 7.12 15.52
N SER A 240 -50.08 6.87 14.66
CA SER A 240 -50.63 5.56 14.36
C SER A 240 -50.13 4.99 13.02
N ALA A 241 -49.70 3.74 13.11
CA ALA A 241 -49.94 2.61 12.20
C ALA A 241 -49.38 2.60 10.74
N SER A 242 -48.45 1.66 10.55
CA SER A 242 -48.60 0.46 9.69
C SER A 242 -48.78 0.60 8.18
N SER A 243 -47.86 0.02 7.41
CA SER A 243 -48.14 -1.08 6.44
C SER A 243 -46.85 -1.40 5.65
N THR A 244 -46.20 -2.54 5.88
CA THR A 244 -46.26 -3.78 5.05
C THR A 244 -46.05 -3.59 3.54
N ALA A 245 -44.95 -4.14 3.01
CA ALA A 245 -44.98 -5.23 2.01
C ALA A 245 -43.56 -5.55 1.45
N GLY A 246 -43.05 -6.74 1.78
CA GLY A 246 -42.75 -7.81 0.80
C GLY A 246 -41.56 -7.74 -0.17
N PRO A 247 -41.11 -8.88 -0.72
CA PRO A 247 -39.71 -9.20 -0.98
C PRO A 247 -39.35 -9.46 -2.46
N GLY A 248 -38.04 -9.62 -2.74
CA GLY A 248 -37.44 -10.04 -4.02
C GLY A 248 -36.30 -9.09 -4.41
N ALA A 249 -35.15 -9.51 -4.95
CA ALA A 249 -34.79 -10.71 -5.67
C ALA A 249 -33.24 -10.72 -5.84
N TRP A 250 -32.66 -11.92 -5.85
CA TRP A 250 -31.34 -12.37 -6.37
C TRP A 250 -30.11 -11.45 -6.28
#